data_AF-V5I6V0-F1
#
_entry.id   AF-V5I6V0-F1
#
_cell.length_a   1.000
_cell.length_b   1.000
_cell.length_c   1.000
_cell.angle_alpha   90.00
_cell.angle_beta   90.00
_cell.angle_gamma   90.00
#
_symmetry.space_group_name_H-M   'P 1'
#
loop_
_entity.id
_entity.type
_entity.pdbx_description
1 polymer ?
#
loop_
_entity_poly.entity_id
_entity_poly.type
_entity_poly.pdbx_seq_one_letter_code
_entity_poly.pdbx_strand_id
1 'polypeptide(L)'
;YLRLFQLNKLMEEQLTPLWVHFREHHIETHMFASQWFLTLFTARFPLYFVFHIIDVFLLQGIDTLFQVALALLKLCKRDLLQLDFEGILKYFRVSLPKKCRTEESAKQLMKLACSLKVKKLKKYELEFIALKEAADNAEKEASEVEQLRLTVARSEEERKLMIDEISQLKEMLMREVNQAEIDKKS
;
A
#
# COMPACT_ATOMS: atom_id res chain seq x y z
N TYR A 1 -2.41 -1.71 -8.53
CA TYR A 1 -1.46 -1.44 -7.43
C TYR A 1 -0.03 -1.90 -7.72
N LEU A 2 0.21 -3.15 -8.12
CA LEU A 2 1.56 -3.66 -8.43
C LEU A 2 2.41 -2.72 -9.31
N ARG A 3 1.89 -2.27 -10.45
CA ARG A 3 2.63 -1.37 -11.36
C ARG A 3 3.00 -0.02 -10.71
N LEU A 4 2.16 0.50 -9.83
CA LEU A 4 2.43 1.74 -9.10
C LEU A 4 3.53 1.54 -8.06
N PHE A 5 3.52 0.40 -7.36
CA PHE A 5 4.60 0.02 -6.44
C PHE A 5 5.95 -0.10 -7.16
N GLN A 6 5.96 -0.79 -8.31
CA GLN A 6 7.15 -0.91 -9.15
C GLN A 6 7.66 0.47 -9.63
N LEU A 7 6.76 1.36 -10.06
CA LEU A 7 7.15 2.71 -10.46
C LEU A 7 7.72 3.50 -9.27
N ASN A 8 7.10 3.42 -8.10
CA ASN A 8 7.60 4.06 -6.89
C ASN A 8 9.02 3.59 -6.53
N LYS A 9 9.31 2.29 -6.61
CA LYS A 9 10.66 1.73 -6.41
C LYS A 9 11.67 2.21 -7.46
N LEU A 10 11.24 2.30 -8.73
CA LEU A 10 12.09 2.86 -9.78
C LEU A 10 12.37 4.36 -9.59
N MET A 11 11.40 5.12 -9.08
CA MET A 11 11.58 6.53 -8.74
C MET A 11 12.56 6.71 -7.58
N GLU A 12 12.44 5.89 -6.53
CA GLU A 12 13.36 5.85 -5.40
C GLU A 12 14.82 5.65 -5.86
N GLU A 13 15.05 4.68 -6.76
CA GLU A 13 16.39 4.37 -7.28
C GLU A 13 16.93 5.36 -8.33
N GLN A 14 16.10 5.80 -9.27
CA GLN A 14 16.57 6.52 -10.47
C GLN A 14 16.29 8.02 -10.44
N LEU A 15 15.36 8.46 -9.58
CA LEU A 15 14.85 9.83 -9.49
C LEU A 15 14.78 10.28 -8.02
N THR A 16 15.74 9.87 -7.20
CA THR A 16 15.73 10.06 -5.74
C THR A 16 15.34 11.48 -5.29
N PRO A 17 15.86 12.58 -5.87
CA PRO A 17 15.44 13.92 -5.44
C PRO A 17 13.94 14.18 -5.63
N LEU A 18 13.38 13.70 -6.74
CA LEU A 18 11.95 13.84 -7.02
C LEU A 18 11.12 12.93 -6.11
N TRP A 19 11.61 11.72 -5.84
CA TRP A 19 10.97 10.78 -4.92
C TRP A 19 10.91 11.33 -3.49
N VAL A 20 12.01 11.89 -2.98
CA VAL A 20 12.05 12.54 -1.65
C VAL A 20 11.05 13.71 -1.60
N HIS A 21 11.08 14.61 -2.59
CA HIS A 21 10.14 15.73 -2.68
C HIS A 21 8.67 15.27 -2.65
N PHE A 22 8.35 14.20 -3.39
CA PHE A 22 7.01 13.64 -3.41
C PHE A 22 6.61 13.05 -2.05
N ARG A 23 7.54 12.42 -1.33
CA ARG A 23 7.30 11.92 0.03
C ARG A 23 7.04 13.04 1.02
N GLU A 24 7.82 14.12 0.95
CA GLU A 24 7.66 15.31 1.81
C GLU A 24 6.31 16.01 1.57
N HIS A 25 5.84 16.03 0.32
CA HIS A 25 4.54 16.59 -0.03
C HIS A 25 3.38 15.58 -0.01
N HIS A 26 3.58 14.36 0.51
CA HIS A 26 2.57 13.30 0.55
C HIS A 26 1.93 12.96 -0.82
N ILE A 27 2.70 13.11 -1.90
CA ILE A 27 2.31 12.73 -3.24
C ILE A 27 2.51 11.23 -3.43
N GLU A 28 1.40 10.51 -3.59
CA GLU A 28 1.44 9.10 -3.89
C GLU A 28 1.36 8.83 -5.39
N THR A 29 2.06 7.77 -5.83
CA THR A 29 2.13 7.40 -7.26
C THR A 29 0.75 7.17 -7.89
N HIS A 30 -0.22 6.68 -7.11
CA HIS A 30 -1.57 6.44 -7.60
C HIS A 30 -2.29 7.74 -8.01
N MET A 31 -1.95 8.87 -7.40
CA MET A 31 -2.62 10.17 -7.63
C MET A 31 -2.40 10.70 -9.04
N PHE A 32 -1.26 10.38 -9.67
CA PHE A 32 -0.91 10.87 -11.01
C PHE A 32 -0.71 9.77 -12.05
N ALA A 33 -0.24 8.57 -11.67
CA ALA A 33 0.16 7.54 -12.63
C ALA A 33 -0.89 6.44 -12.86
N SER A 34 -1.98 6.37 -12.08
CA SER A 34 -2.99 5.32 -12.23
C SER A 34 -3.53 5.23 -13.67
N GLN A 35 -3.89 6.38 -14.25
CA GLN A 35 -4.40 6.47 -15.61
C GLN A 35 -3.35 6.10 -16.67
N TRP A 36 -2.06 6.34 -16.40
CA TRP A 36 -0.98 6.01 -17.35
C TRP A 36 -0.95 4.50 -17.61
N PHE A 37 -1.00 3.69 -16.55
CA PHE A 37 -0.98 2.23 -16.68
C PHE A 37 -2.32 1.64 -17.07
N LEU A 38 -3.44 2.14 -16.53
CA LEU A 38 -4.77 1.59 -16.83
C LEU A 38 -5.21 1.83 -18.27
N THR A 39 -4.78 2.94 -18.87
CA THR A 39 -5.23 3.35 -20.20
C THR A 39 -4.12 3.36 -21.23
N LEU A 40 -2.92 2.85 -20.89
CA LEU A 40 -1.74 2.91 -21.76
C LEU A 40 -1.49 4.33 -22.28
N PHE A 41 -1.60 5.32 -21.38
CA PHE A 41 -1.47 6.76 -21.64
C PHE A 41 -2.54 7.39 -22.56
N THR A 42 -3.51 6.63 -23.09
CA THR A 42 -4.54 7.14 -24.03
C THR A 42 -5.46 8.22 -23.44
N ALA A 43 -5.71 8.22 -22.13
CA ALA A 43 -6.74 9.08 -21.53
C ALA A 43 -6.42 10.58 -21.52
N ARG A 44 -5.13 10.96 -21.53
CA ARG A 44 -4.71 12.36 -21.31
C ARG A 44 -3.67 12.84 -22.31
N PHE A 45 -3.01 11.95 -23.04
CA PHE A 45 -1.95 12.31 -23.97
C PHE A 45 -2.45 12.36 -25.42
N PRO A 46 -1.83 13.19 -26.29
CA PRO A 46 -2.19 13.25 -27.70
C PRO A 46 -2.02 11.91 -28.42
N LEU A 47 -2.95 11.58 -29.32
CA LEU A 47 -3.03 10.25 -29.96
C LEU A 47 -1.74 9.84 -30.68
N TYR A 48 -1.09 10.75 -31.38
CA TYR A 48 0.14 10.42 -32.12
C TYR A 48 1.29 10.01 -31.17
N PHE A 49 1.39 10.62 -29.98
CA PHE A 49 2.36 10.19 -28.98
C PHE A 49 1.97 8.81 -28.42
N VAL A 50 0.69 8.60 -28.17
CA VAL A 50 0.15 7.31 -27.73
C VAL A 50 0.43 6.20 -28.75
N PHE A 51 0.29 6.45 -30.05
CA PHE A 51 0.61 5.47 -31.09
C PHE A 51 2.07 5.01 -31.01
N HIS A 52 3.02 5.93 -30.83
CA HIS A 52 4.42 5.52 -30.61
C HIS A 52 4.62 4.68 -29.34
N ILE A 53 3.90 4.98 -28.25
CA ILE A 53 3.93 4.15 -27.04
C ILE A 53 3.43 2.74 -27.36
N ILE A 54 2.29 2.64 -28.05
CA ILE A 54 1.67 1.35 -28.39
C ILE A 54 2.56 0.54 -29.34
N ASP A 55 3.16 1.16 -30.36
CA ASP A 55 4.05 0.48 -31.30
C ASP A 55 5.23 -0.18 -30.57
N VAL A 56 5.88 0.55 -29.66
CA VAL A 56 7.00 0.01 -28.86
C VAL A 56 6.51 -0.98 -27.82
N PHE A 57 5.36 -0.74 -27.20
CA PHE A 57 4.76 -1.64 -26.21
C PHE A 57 4.41 -3.00 -26.82
N LEU A 58 3.88 -3.05 -28.03
CA LEU A 58 3.59 -4.30 -28.72
C LEU A 58 4.86 -5.10 -29.05
N LEU A 59 6.00 -4.41 -29.24
CA LEU A 59 7.28 -5.05 -29.52
C LEU A 59 8.03 -5.49 -28.25
N GLN A 60 8.08 -4.64 -27.22
CA GLN A 60 8.94 -4.81 -26.03
C GLN A 60 8.17 -5.17 -24.77
N GLY A 61 6.85 -5.06 -24.78
CA GLY A 61 5.98 -5.37 -23.66
C GLY A 61 5.95 -4.29 -22.57
N ILE A 62 5.64 -4.73 -21.35
CA ILE A 62 5.27 -3.87 -20.21
C ILE A 62 6.36 -2.89 -19.79
N ASP A 63 7.63 -3.22 -20.02
CA ASP A 63 8.78 -2.38 -19.67
C ASP A 63 8.69 -1.00 -20.33
N THR A 64 8.10 -0.94 -21.53
CA THR A 64 7.83 0.29 -22.28
C THR A 64 7.03 1.30 -21.44
N LEU A 65 6.01 0.84 -20.70
CA LEU A 65 5.16 1.75 -19.92
C LEU A 65 5.95 2.41 -18.78
N PHE A 66 6.85 1.65 -18.15
CA PHE A 66 7.74 2.16 -17.11
C PHE A 66 8.79 3.11 -17.67
N GLN A 67 9.37 2.78 -18.81
CA GLN A 67 10.30 3.64 -19.54
C GLN A 67 9.66 5.00 -19.88
N VAL A 68 8.44 4.98 -20.41
CA VAL A 68 7.69 6.20 -20.74
C VAL A 68 7.35 7.00 -19.46
N ALA A 69 6.87 6.34 -18.41
CA ALA A 69 6.58 7.00 -17.14
C ALA A 69 7.84 7.68 -16.54
N LEU A 70 8.99 7.00 -16.54
CA LEU A 70 10.25 7.55 -16.07
C LEU A 70 10.77 8.68 -16.97
N ALA A 71 10.60 8.58 -18.29
CA ALA A 71 10.98 9.64 -19.23
C ALA A 71 10.16 10.91 -19.01
N LEU A 72 8.84 10.77 -18.81
CA LEU A 72 7.95 11.89 -18.46
C LEU A 72 8.39 12.55 -17.15
N LEU A 73 8.63 11.77 -16.10
CA LEU A 73 9.08 12.27 -14.80
C LEU A 73 10.46 12.94 -14.89
N LYS A 74 11.39 12.40 -15.68
CA LYS A 74 12.70 13.04 -15.95
C LYS A 74 12.53 14.39 -16.65
N LEU A 75 11.66 14.45 -17.65
CA LEU A 75 11.40 15.68 -18.41
C LEU A 75 10.85 16.80 -17.51
N CYS A 76 9.95 16.48 -16.59
CA CYS A 76 9.33 17.48 -15.71
C CYS A 76 10.00 17.63 -14.34
N LYS A 77 11.05 16.86 -14.03
CA LYS A 77 11.72 16.86 -12.72
C LYS A 77 12.02 18.26 -12.20
N ARG A 78 12.64 19.12 -13.02
CA ARG A 78 13.05 20.47 -12.59
C ARG A 78 11.85 21.35 -12.20
N ASP A 79 10.75 21.22 -12.93
CA ASP A 79 9.55 22.02 -12.68
C ASP A 79 8.81 21.47 -11.45
N LEU A 80 8.72 20.14 -11.31
CA LEU A 80 8.04 19.49 -10.19
C LEU A 80 8.70 19.74 -8.82
N LEU A 81 10.04 19.83 -8.77
CA LEU A 81 10.78 20.10 -7.53
C LEU A 81 10.53 21.50 -6.94
N GLN A 82 9.88 22.40 -7.69
CA GLN A 82 9.57 23.76 -7.24
C GLN A 82 8.10 23.92 -6.85
N LEU A 83 7.31 22.86 -6.96
CA LEU A 83 5.87 22.89 -6.75
C LEU A 83 5.51 22.21 -5.42
N ASP A 84 4.47 22.73 -4.79
CA ASP A 84 3.82 22.11 -3.64
C ASP A 84 2.83 21.01 -4.09
N PHE A 85 2.10 20.44 -3.14
CA PHE A 85 1.14 19.36 -3.39
C PHE A 85 0.14 19.70 -4.51
N GLU A 86 -0.54 20.86 -4.42
CA GLU A 86 -1.54 21.26 -5.42
C GLU A 86 -0.89 21.54 -6.79
N GLY A 87 0.26 22.23 -6.78
CA GLY A 87 1.03 22.53 -7.97
C GLY A 87 1.44 21.28 -8.73
N ILE A 88 1.94 20.25 -8.02
CA ILE A 88 2.34 18.96 -8.59
C ILE A 88 1.15 18.28 -9.29
N LEU A 89 0.01 18.15 -8.61
CA LEU A 89 -1.17 17.48 -9.17
C LEU A 89 -1.73 18.24 -10.38
N LYS A 90 -1.79 19.57 -10.30
CA LYS A 90 -2.20 20.43 -11.41
C LYS A 90 -1.24 20.30 -12.60
N TYR A 91 0.06 20.21 -12.35
CA TYR A 91 1.07 20.03 -13.38
C TYR A 91 0.84 18.73 -14.17
N PHE A 92 0.62 17.60 -13.49
CA PHE A 92 0.33 16.32 -14.15
C PHE A 92 -0.96 16.35 -14.95
N ARG A 93 -2.00 17.04 -14.46
CA ARG A 93 -3.31 17.11 -15.11
C ARG A 93 -3.32 18.00 -16.36
N VAL A 94 -2.57 19.11 -16.34
CA VAL A 94 -2.71 20.18 -17.33
C VAL A 94 -1.43 20.43 -18.12
N SER A 95 -0.29 20.57 -17.44
CA SER A 95 0.96 21.01 -18.07
C SER A 95 1.68 19.87 -18.78
N LEU A 96 1.73 18.69 -18.18
CA LEU A 96 2.44 17.55 -18.73
C LEU A 96 1.88 17.10 -20.10
N PRO A 97 0.55 16.90 -20.28
CA PRO A 97 0.01 16.57 -21.59
C PRO A 97 0.32 17.59 -22.69
N LYS A 98 0.36 18.88 -22.34
CA LYS A 98 0.67 19.96 -23.29
C LYS A 98 2.11 19.89 -23.79
N LYS A 99 3.05 19.42 -22.97
CA LYS A 99 4.46 19.24 -23.37
C LYS A 99 4.66 18.12 -24.39
N CYS A 100 3.69 17.21 -24.52
CA CYS A 100 3.70 16.11 -25.49
C CYS A 100 2.76 16.37 -26.67
N ARG A 101 2.53 17.64 -27.07
CA ARG A 101 1.63 18.05 -28.19
C ARG A 101 2.29 18.30 -29.53
N THR A 102 3.62 18.41 -29.58
CA THR A 102 4.33 18.47 -30.86
C THR A 102 4.92 17.10 -31.22
N GLU A 103 5.00 16.80 -32.51
CA GLU A 103 5.59 15.54 -32.99
C GLU A 103 7.06 15.40 -32.56
N GLU A 104 7.81 16.49 -32.67
CA GLU A 104 9.21 16.59 -32.23
C GLU A 104 9.35 16.22 -30.75
N SER A 105 8.52 16.80 -29.87
CA SER A 105 8.56 16.50 -28.43
C SER A 105 8.25 15.04 -28.11
N ALA A 106 7.31 14.43 -28.83
CA ALA A 106 6.95 13.03 -28.62
C ALA A 106 8.06 12.10 -29.09
N LYS A 107 8.66 12.36 -30.26
CA LYS A 107 9.81 11.58 -30.77
C LYS A 107 11.00 11.67 -29.81
N GLN A 108 11.31 12.86 -29.32
CA GLN A 108 12.39 13.05 -28.34
C GLN A 108 12.10 12.33 -27.03
N LEU A 109 10.85 12.38 -26.53
CA LEU A 109 10.46 11.68 -25.32
C LEU A 109 10.50 10.16 -25.50
N MET A 110 10.05 9.63 -26.63
CA MET A 110 10.13 8.19 -26.94
C MET A 110 11.57 7.73 -27.06
N LYS A 111 12.44 8.52 -27.71
CA LYS A 111 13.88 8.24 -27.76
C LYS A 111 14.49 8.20 -26.37
N LEU A 112 14.13 9.14 -25.50
CA LEU A 112 14.55 9.12 -24.10
C LEU A 112 14.02 7.86 -23.41
N ALA A 113 12.73 7.54 -23.53
CA ALA A 113 12.11 6.37 -22.91
C ALA A 113 12.83 5.07 -23.30
N CYS A 114 13.06 4.83 -24.59
CA CYS A 114 13.75 3.64 -25.08
C CYS A 114 15.21 3.54 -24.59
N SER A 115 15.85 4.66 -24.23
CA SER A 115 17.20 4.67 -23.66
C SER A 115 17.24 4.34 -22.16
N LEU A 116 16.09 4.41 -21.47
CA LEU A 116 16.01 4.15 -20.03
C LEU A 116 16.03 2.65 -19.75
N LYS A 117 16.85 2.26 -18.78
CA LYS A 117 16.93 0.88 -18.32
C LYS A 117 15.94 0.67 -17.18
N VAL A 118 14.97 -0.20 -17.43
CA VAL A 118 14.05 -0.68 -16.40
C VAL A 118 14.51 -2.09 -16.01
N LYS A 119 15.23 -2.17 -14.89
CA LYS A 119 15.71 -3.44 -14.31
C LYS A 119 14.90 -3.74 -13.04
N LYS A 120 14.96 -4.99 -12.58
CA LYS A 120 14.41 -5.43 -11.29
C LYS A 120 12.87 -5.38 -11.16
N LEU A 121 12.10 -5.20 -12.24
CA LEU A 121 10.63 -5.25 -12.15
C LEU A 121 10.13 -6.55 -11.50
N LYS A 122 10.66 -7.71 -11.93
CA LYS A 122 10.33 -9.01 -11.31
C LYS A 122 10.68 -9.07 -9.83
N LYS A 123 11.81 -8.46 -9.42
CA LYS A 123 12.20 -8.38 -8.00
C LYS A 123 11.15 -7.59 -7.21
N TYR A 124 10.75 -6.42 -7.71
CA TYR A 124 9.73 -5.58 -7.07
C TYR A 124 8.34 -6.22 -7.08
N GLU A 125 8.05 -7.07 -8.05
CA GLU A 125 6.83 -7.87 -8.07
C GLU A 125 6.81 -8.91 -6.96
N LEU A 126 7.90 -9.65 -6.79
CA LEU A 126 8.04 -10.60 -5.67
C LEU A 126 7.99 -9.89 -4.32
N GLU A 127 8.66 -8.74 -4.18
CA GLU A 127 8.58 -7.92 -2.97
C GLU A 127 7.15 -7.45 -2.68
N PHE A 128 6.41 -7.02 -3.70
CA PHE A 128 5.01 -6.61 -3.53
C PHE A 128 4.11 -7.77 -3.09
N ILE A 129 4.28 -8.95 -3.69
CA ILE A 129 3.52 -10.15 -3.34
C ILE A 129 3.81 -10.55 -1.89
N ALA A 130 5.09 -10.62 -1.50
CA ALA A 130 5.49 -10.96 -0.15
C ALA A 130 4.95 -9.96 0.90
N LEU A 131 4.96 -8.66 0.60
CA LEU A 131 4.37 -7.65 1.48
C LEU A 131 2.86 -7.81 1.62
N LYS A 132 2.16 -8.16 0.53
CA LYS A 132 0.72 -8.39 0.56
C LYS A 132 0.39 -9.64 1.38
N GLU A 133 1.12 -10.74 1.18
CA GLU A 133 0.94 -11.98 1.96
C GLU A 133 1.23 -11.77 3.45
N ALA A 134 2.28 -11.01 3.77
CA ALA A 134 2.60 -10.66 5.16
C ALA A 134 1.50 -9.81 5.81
N ALA A 135 0.92 -8.85 5.08
CA ALA A 135 -0.20 -8.04 5.56
C ALA A 135 -1.47 -8.89 5.80
N ASP A 136 -1.82 -9.75 4.83
CA ASP A 136 -2.97 -10.64 4.94
C ASP A 136 -2.80 -11.65 6.11
N ASN A 137 -1.58 -12.11 6.38
CA ASN A 137 -1.28 -12.98 7.52
C ASN A 137 -1.34 -12.22 8.85
N ALA A 138 -0.76 -11.02 8.92
CA ALA A 138 -0.83 -10.19 10.13
C ALA A 138 -2.27 -9.82 10.50
N GLU A 139 -3.14 -9.59 9.52
CA GLU A 139 -4.58 -9.35 9.76
C GLU A 139 -5.29 -10.58 10.34
N LYS A 140 -4.97 -11.78 9.84
CA LYS A 140 -5.51 -13.04 10.40
C LYS A 140 -5.03 -13.26 11.83
N GLU A 141 -3.74 -13.07 12.08
CA GLU A 141 -3.15 -13.18 13.42
C GLU A 141 -3.78 -12.17 14.39
N ALA A 142 -3.98 -10.92 13.96
CA ALA A 142 -4.63 -9.90 14.77
C ALA A 142 -6.09 -10.28 15.12
N SER A 143 -6.82 -10.83 14.15
CA SER A 143 -8.19 -11.32 14.35
C SER A 143 -8.24 -12.51 15.32
N GLU A 144 -7.33 -13.47 15.17
CA GLU A 144 -7.22 -14.64 16.07
C GLU A 144 -6.86 -14.23 17.51
N VAL A 145 -5.91 -13.31 17.67
CA VAL A 145 -5.53 -12.77 18.99
C VAL A 145 -6.72 -12.09 19.66
N GLU A 146 -7.52 -11.33 18.92
CA GLU A 146 -8.73 -10.69 19.45
C GLU A 146 -9.78 -11.72 19.89
N GLN A 147 -10.02 -12.77 19.09
CA GLN A 147 -10.94 -13.85 19.45
C GLN A 147 -10.49 -14.62 20.70
N LEU A 148 -9.20 -14.93 20.80
CA LEU A 148 -8.63 -15.59 21.98
C LEU A 148 -8.76 -14.70 23.22
N ARG A 149 -8.51 -13.40 23.10
CA ARG A 149 -8.70 -12.44 24.20
C ARG A 149 -10.13 -12.43 24.73
N LEU A 150 -11.11 -12.43 23.84
CA LEU A 150 -12.53 -12.49 24.23
C LEU A 150 -12.87 -13.81 24.94
N THR A 151 -12.31 -14.93 24.46
CA THR A 151 -12.54 -16.25 25.06
C THR A 151 -11.89 -16.35 26.45
N VAL A 152 -10.65 -15.87 26.59
CA VAL A 152 -9.94 -15.83 27.88
C VAL A 152 -10.71 -14.97 28.89
N ALA A 153 -11.15 -13.77 28.48
CA ALA A 153 -11.93 -12.90 29.36
C ALA A 153 -13.24 -13.57 29.84
N ARG A 154 -13.93 -14.28 28.94
CA ARG A 154 -15.13 -15.05 29.31
C ARG A 154 -14.82 -16.16 30.31
N SER A 155 -13.78 -16.96 30.05
CA SER A 155 -13.39 -18.06 30.95
C SER A 155 -12.88 -17.55 32.31
N GLU A 156 -12.27 -16.36 32.36
CA GLU A 156 -11.88 -15.71 33.61
C GLU A 156 -13.09 -15.28 34.44
N GLU A 157 -14.13 -14.73 33.80
CA GLU A 157 -15.38 -14.37 34.47
C GLU A 157 -16.10 -15.61 35.02
N GLU A 158 -16.25 -16.67 34.20
CA GLU A 158 -16.85 -17.95 34.64
C GLU A 158 -16.08 -18.57 35.82
N ARG A 159 -14.74 -18.53 35.79
CA ARG A 159 -13.89 -19.00 36.89
C ARG A 159 -14.12 -18.19 38.17
N LYS A 160 -14.24 -16.87 38.06
CA LYS A 160 -14.49 -15.99 39.21
C LYS A 160 -15.83 -16.30 39.87
N LEU A 161 -16.89 -16.48 39.07
CA LEU A 161 -18.21 -16.88 39.58
C LEU A 161 -18.17 -18.23 40.31
N MET A 162 -17.48 -19.24 39.76
CA MET A 162 -17.31 -20.53 40.45
C MET A 162 -16.53 -20.42 41.76
N ILE A 163 -15.48 -19.58 41.81
CA ILE A 163 -14.70 -19.35 43.04
C ILE A 163 -15.59 -18.72 44.13
N ASP A 164 -16.44 -17.77 43.76
CA ASP A 164 -17.39 -17.13 44.68
C ASP A 164 -18.43 -18.16 45.19
N GLU A 165 -18.97 -19.00 44.32
CA GLU A 165 -19.93 -20.06 44.68
C GLU A 165 -19.32 -21.10 45.63
N ILE A 166 -18.09 -21.58 45.34
CA ILE A 166 -17.37 -22.50 46.22
C ILE A 166 -17.13 -21.88 47.60
N SER A 167 -16.80 -20.60 47.65
CA SER A 167 -16.58 -19.87 48.90
C SER A 167 -17.86 -19.81 49.75
N GLN A 168 -19.00 -19.51 49.11
CA GLN A 168 -20.31 -19.49 49.77
C GLN A 168 -20.70 -20.87 50.31
N LEU A 169 -20.56 -21.93 49.49
CA LEU A 169 -20.85 -23.31 49.91
C LEU A 169 -19.99 -23.75 51.10
N LYS A 170 -18.70 -23.38 51.08
CA LYS A 170 -17.78 -23.68 52.18
C LYS A 170 -18.19 -22.98 53.48
N GLU A 171 -18.62 -21.72 53.42
CA GLU A 171 -19.15 -21.01 54.58
C GLU A 171 -20.42 -21.66 55.13
N MET A 172 -21.35 -22.06 54.26
CA MET A 172 -22.58 -22.75 54.67
C MET A 172 -22.26 -24.08 55.38
N LEU A 173 -21.39 -24.90 54.79
CA LEU A 173 -20.99 -26.19 55.36
C LEU A 173 -20.31 -26.01 56.72
N MET A 174 -19.43 -25.01 56.87
CA MET A 174 -18.80 -24.68 58.16
C MET A 174 -19.84 -24.32 59.24
N ARG A 175 -20.90 -23.59 58.87
CA ARG A 175 -22.00 -23.26 59.80
C ARG A 175 -22.77 -24.51 60.20
N GLU A 176 -23.09 -25.40 59.26
CA GLU A 176 -23.79 -26.66 59.54
C GLU A 176 -22.96 -27.61 60.42
N VAL A 177 -21.66 -27.76 60.14
CA VAL A 177 -20.76 -28.59 60.97
C VAL A 177 -20.70 -28.05 62.40
N ASN A 178 -20.51 -26.73 62.57
CA ASN A 178 -20.51 -26.11 63.88
C ASN A 178 -21.83 -26.33 64.63
N GLN A 179 -22.97 -26.22 63.93
CA GLN A 179 -24.29 -26.48 64.52
C GLN A 179 -24.42 -27.94 64.97
N ALA A 180 -24.04 -28.91 64.11
CA ALA A 180 -24.11 -30.33 64.43
C ALA A 180 -23.18 -30.74 65.59
N GLU A 181 -22.03 -30.09 65.75
CA GLU A 181 -21.13 -30.30 66.89
C GLU A 181 -21.72 -29.76 68.20
N ILE A 182 -22.46 -28.65 68.16
CA ILE A 182 -23.18 -28.10 69.31
C ILE A 182 -24.30 -29.07 69.71
N ASP A 183 -25.07 -29.56 68.75
CA ASP A 183 -26.20 -30.46 68.97
C ASP A 183 -25.75 -31.82 69.54
N LYS A 184 -24.55 -32.32 69.18
CA LYS A 184 -23.97 -33.56 69.73
C LYS A 184 -23.45 -33.44 71.17
N LYS A 185 -23.24 -32.21 71.67
CA LYS A 185 -22.73 -31.95 73.03
C LYS A 185 -23.83 -31.67 74.05
N SER A 186 -25.09 -31.54 73.61
CA SER A 186 -26.29 -31.45 74.45
C SER A 186 -26.93 -32.83 74.65
#